data_AF-A0A810DU06-F1
#
_entry.id   AF-A0A810DU06-F1
#
_cell.length_a   1.000
_cell.length_b   1.000
_cell.length_c   1.000
_cell.angle_alpha   90.00
_cell.angle_beta   90.00
_cell.angle_gamma   90.00
#
_symmetry.space_group_name_H-M   'P 1'
#
loop_
_entity.id
_entity.type
_entity.pdbx_description
1 polymer ?
#
loop_
_entity_poly.entity_id
_entity_poly.type
_entity_poly.pdbx_seq_one_letter_code
_entity_poly.pdbx_strand_id
1 'polypeptide(L)'
;MKNNWLGSIYLALAASIWGGMYVVVKIVVSVIPPLELVWMRYLVAIVALLAVGLITRQKWRIHKRDFLIIIAIGIIGNAVSIVTQETGTMLSSAQMGAIITSSTPAFMVIFARLLLKERLTVKRDSPFV
;
A
#
# COMPACT_ATOMS: atom_id res chain seq x y z
N MET A 1 0.14 -9.43 -29.54
CA MET A 1 1.21 -8.80 -28.74
C MET A 1 0.53 -7.87 -27.73
N LYS A 2 0.53 -8.25 -26.46
CA LYS A 2 -0.23 -7.57 -25.39
C LYS A 2 0.40 -6.18 -25.17
N ASN A 3 -0.42 -5.13 -25.04
CA ASN A 3 0.02 -3.73 -24.97
C ASN A 3 0.87 -3.43 -23.70
N ASN A 4 2.13 -3.86 -23.68
CA ASN A 4 3.06 -3.63 -22.56
C ASN A 4 3.25 -2.14 -22.26
N TRP A 5 3.06 -1.27 -23.27
CA TRP A 5 3.13 0.19 -23.13
C TRP A 5 2.02 0.76 -22.22
N LEU A 6 0.80 0.19 -22.27
CA LEU A 6 -0.29 0.59 -21.36
C LEU A 6 0.06 0.26 -19.90
N GLY A 7 0.69 -0.90 -19.67
CA GLY A 7 1.18 -1.28 -18.34
C GLY A 7 2.21 -0.29 -17.80
N SER A 8 3.19 0.10 -18.62
CA SER A 8 4.18 1.11 -18.25
C SER A 8 3.54 2.47 -17.95
N ILE A 9 2.54 2.89 -18.71
CA ILE A 9 1.80 4.14 -18.44
C ILE A 9 1.05 4.06 -17.11
N TYR A 10 0.34 2.97 -16.85
CA TYR A 10 -0.36 2.81 -15.56
C TYR A 10 0.61 2.81 -14.38
N LEU A 11 1.78 2.18 -14.52
CA LEU A 11 2.83 2.22 -13.50
C LEU A 11 3.37 3.63 -13.29
N ALA A 12 3.63 4.38 -14.36
CA ALA A 12 4.09 5.75 -14.28
C ALA A 12 3.06 6.64 -13.57
N LEU A 13 1.78 6.53 -13.95
CA LEU A 13 0.68 7.27 -13.31
C LEU A 13 0.56 6.92 -11.82
N ALA A 14 0.59 5.62 -11.48
CA ALA A 14 0.54 5.18 -10.10
C ALA A 14 1.73 5.71 -9.28
N ALA A 15 2.94 5.68 -9.85
CA ALA A 15 4.14 6.21 -9.24
C ALA A 15 4.07 7.74 -9.05
N SER A 16 3.52 8.48 -10.02
CA SER A 16 3.30 9.92 -9.90
C SER A 16 2.27 10.26 -8.82
N ILE A 17 1.17 9.52 -8.74
CA ILE A 17 0.14 9.70 -7.70
C ILE A 17 0.75 9.47 -6.31
N TRP A 18 1.48 8.37 -6.13
CA TRP A 18 2.14 8.07 -4.85
C TRP A 18 3.27 9.06 -4.52
N GLY A 19 4.09 9.44 -5.49
CA GLY A 19 5.16 10.42 -5.28
C GLY A 19 4.62 11.80 -4.90
N GLY A 20 3.57 12.27 -5.58
CA GLY A 20 2.90 13.53 -5.26
C GLY A 20 2.19 13.50 -3.90
N MET A 21 1.63 12.34 -3.51
CA MET A 21 1.00 12.16 -2.21
C MET A 21 1.95 12.44 -1.04
N TYR A 22 3.24 12.07 -1.12
CA TYR A 22 4.22 12.41 -0.08
C TYR A 22 4.43 13.92 0.11
N VAL A 23 4.35 14.70 -0.97
CA VAL A 23 4.46 16.17 -0.92
C VAL A 23 3.26 16.75 -0.17
N VAL A 24 2.05 16.29 -0.52
CA VAL A 24 0.81 16.72 0.16
C VAL A 24 0.83 16.30 1.62
N VAL A 25 1.17 15.05 1.91
CA VAL A 25 1.31 14.52 3.27
C VAL A 25 2.25 15.39 4.09
N LYS A 26 3.44 15.72 3.57
CA LYS A 26 4.43 16.52 4.29
C LYS A 26 3.88 17.88 4.73
N ILE A 27 3.04 18.49 3.89
CA ILE A 27 2.36 19.76 4.20
C ILE A 27 1.29 19.52 5.26
N VAL A 28 0.43 18.51 5.07
CA VAL A 28 -0.71 18.25 5.97
C VAL A 28 -0.26 17.83 7.37
N VAL A 29 0.76 16.99 7.48
CA VAL A 29 1.27 16.54 8.79
C VAL A 29 1.92 17.64 9.63
N SER A 30 2.18 18.82 9.04
CA SER A 30 2.60 20.01 9.79
C SER A 30 1.46 20.68 10.56
N VAL A 31 0.21 20.38 10.21
CA VAL A 31 -1.00 20.96 10.81
C VAL A 31 -1.84 19.90 11.53
N ILE A 32 -1.92 18.69 10.96
CA ILE A 32 -2.72 17.57 11.47
C ILE A 32 -1.77 16.44 11.90
N PRO A 33 -1.84 15.94 13.15
CA PRO A 33 -1.02 14.81 13.57
C PRO A 33 -1.18 13.59 12.65
N PRO A 34 -0.11 12.81 12.38
CA PRO A 34 -0.16 11.67 11.48
C PRO A 34 -1.25 10.65 11.81
N LEU A 35 -1.49 10.40 13.10
CA LEU A 35 -2.52 9.46 13.53
C LEU A 35 -3.92 9.92 13.09
N GLU A 36 -4.25 11.19 13.30
CA GLU A 36 -5.54 11.78 12.90
C GLU A 36 -5.72 11.79 11.38
N LEU A 37 -4.66 12.13 10.65
CA LEU A 37 -4.66 12.08 9.19
C LEU A 37 -4.99 10.67 8.69
N VAL A 38 -4.40 9.63 9.29
CA VAL A 38 -4.67 8.24 8.92
C VAL A 38 -6.09 7.82 9.29
N TRP A 39 -6.63 8.26 10.43
CA TRP A 39 -8.03 8.04 10.79
C TRP A 39 -8.99 8.61 9.74
N MET A 40 -8.75 9.84 9.27
CA MET A 40 -9.55 10.46 8.21
C MET A 40 -9.45 9.66 6.91
N ARG A 41 -8.25 9.19 6.54
CA ARG A 41 -8.04 8.34 5.35
C ARG A 41 -8.85 7.05 5.43
N TYR A 42 -8.87 6.37 6.58
CA TYR A 42 -9.67 5.15 6.72
C TYR A 42 -11.17 5.40 6.74
N LEU A 43 -11.63 6.52 7.29
CA LEU A 43 -13.04 6.89 7.23
C LEU A 43 -13.49 7.05 5.77
N VAL A 44 -12.71 7.76 4.95
CA VAL A 44 -12.94 7.88 3.51
C VAL A 44 -12.90 6.51 2.82
N ALA A 45 -11.91 5.67 3.16
CA ALA A 45 -11.80 4.33 2.59
C ALA A 45 -13.01 3.44 2.90
N ILE A 46 -13.54 3.49 4.14
CA ILE A 46 -14.74 2.74 4.54
C ILE A 46 -15.95 3.23 3.75
N VAL A 47 -16.15 4.55 3.64
CA VAL A 47 -17.27 5.13 2.88
C VAL A 47 -17.18 4.71 1.41
N ALA A 48 -16.01 4.83 0.79
CA ALA A 48 -15.79 4.43 -0.59
C ALA A 48 -16.02 2.92 -0.80
N LEU A 49 -15.51 2.08 0.10
CA LEU A 49 -15.68 0.63 0.02
C LEU A 49 -17.15 0.23 0.18
N LEU A 50 -17.89 0.86 1.09
CA LEU A 50 -19.33 0.63 1.26
C LEU A 50 -20.11 1.07 0.01
N ALA A 51 -19.81 2.25 -0.53
CA ALA A 51 -20.45 2.74 -1.76
C ALA A 51 -20.24 1.77 -2.93
N VAL A 52 -18.98 1.35 -3.16
CA VAL A 52 -18.65 0.37 -4.21
C VAL A 52 -19.33 -0.97 -3.94
N GLY A 53 -19.34 -1.45 -2.69
CA GLY A 53 -19.99 -2.71 -2.31
C GLY A 53 -21.50 -2.70 -2.54
N LEU A 54 -22.17 -1.56 -2.31
CA LEU A 54 -23.59 -1.38 -2.59
C LEU A 54 -23.87 -1.37 -4.11
N ILE A 55 -23.08 -0.62 -4.88
CA ILE A 55 -23.22 -0.54 -6.35
C ILE A 55 -23.00 -1.90 -7.00
N THR A 56 -21.99 -2.64 -6.54
CA THR A 56 -21.62 -3.95 -7.08
C THR A 56 -22.42 -5.11 -6.49
N ARG A 57 -23.31 -4.85 -5.52
CA ARG A 57 -24.12 -5.84 -4.79
C ARG A 57 -23.28 -7.00 -4.24
N GLN A 58 -22.09 -6.69 -3.74
CA GLN A 58 -21.16 -7.69 -3.21
C GLN A 58 -21.76 -8.40 -2.00
N LYS A 59 -21.61 -9.73 -1.96
CA LYS A 59 -21.99 -10.54 -0.81
C LYS A 59 -20.81 -10.56 0.16
N TRP A 60 -20.92 -9.80 1.25
CA TRP A 60 -19.91 -9.69 2.30
C TRP A 60 -19.85 -10.94 3.18
N ARG A 61 -19.56 -12.10 2.59
CA ARG A 61 -19.42 -13.37 3.30
C ARG A 61 -17.95 -13.60 3.67
N ILE A 62 -17.59 -13.20 4.88
CA ILE A 62 -16.26 -13.48 5.45
C ILE A 62 -16.34 -14.78 6.25
N HIS A 63 -15.44 -15.73 5.98
CA HIS A 63 -15.33 -16.93 6.78
C HIS A 63 -14.70 -16.58 8.14
N LYS A 64 -15.22 -17.15 9.22
CA LYS A 64 -14.70 -16.90 10.59
C LYS A 64 -13.22 -17.22 10.74
N ARG A 65 -12.69 -18.15 9.92
CA ARG A 65 -11.27 -18.52 9.89
C ARG A 65 -10.38 -17.41 9.34
N ASP A 66 -10.89 -16.62 8.40
CA ASP A 66 -10.14 -15.54 7.76
C ASP A 66 -10.22 -14.23 8.54
N PHE A 67 -11.18 -14.12 9.47
CA PHE A 67 -11.43 -12.91 10.24
C PHE A 67 -10.17 -12.44 10.99
N LEU A 68 -9.45 -13.35 11.64
CA LEU A 68 -8.22 -13.00 12.36
C LEU A 68 -7.11 -12.53 11.41
N ILE A 69 -6.99 -13.16 10.23
CA ILE A 69 -5.99 -12.79 9.21
C ILE A 69 -6.32 -11.42 8.63
N ILE A 70 -7.59 -11.15 8.33
CA ILE A 70 -8.05 -9.86 7.82
C ILE A 70 -7.77 -8.75 8.83
N ILE A 71 -8.06 -8.98 10.12
CA ILE A 71 -7.74 -8.02 11.18
C ILE A 71 -6.23 -7.80 11.26
N ALA A 72 -5.42 -8.87 11.23
CA ALA A 72 -3.97 -8.74 11.28
C ALA A 72 -3.42 -7.92 10.10
N ILE A 73 -3.91 -8.14 8.88
CA ILE A 73 -3.54 -7.38 7.69
C ILE A 73 -4.00 -5.92 7.79
N GLY A 74 -5.19 -5.67 8.33
CA GLY A 74 -5.72 -4.33 8.55
C GLY A 74 -4.90 -3.56 9.59
N ILE A 75 -4.56 -4.18 10.71
CA ILE A 75 -3.80 -3.53 11.79
C ILE A 75 -2.33 -3.37 11.38
N ILE A 76 -1.66 -4.46 11.03
CA ILE A 76 -0.21 -4.45 10.78
C ILE A 76 0.09 -3.89 9.40
N GLY A 77 -0.55 -4.45 8.37
CA GLY A 77 -0.28 -4.11 6.98
C GLY A 77 -0.76 -2.72 6.58
N ASN A 78 -1.80 -2.20 7.23
CA ASN A 78 -2.38 -0.91 6.91
C ASN A 78 -2.21 0.10 8.06
N ALA A 79 -2.84 -0.10 9.23
CA ALA A 79 -2.87 0.94 10.26
C ALA A 79 -1.47 1.32 10.77
N VAL A 80 -0.70 0.35 11.26
CA VAL A 80 0.66 0.58 11.75
C VAL A 80 1.58 1.03 10.62
N SER A 81 1.52 0.37 9.47
CA SER A 81 2.31 0.69 8.28
C SER A 81 2.13 2.14 7.82
N ILE A 82 0.88 2.58 7.62
CA ILE A 82 0.60 3.94 7.14
C ILE A 82 0.91 4.96 8.23
N VAL A 83 0.53 4.74 9.50
CA VAL A 83 0.87 5.69 10.59
C VAL A 83 2.38 5.89 10.70
N THR A 84 3.17 4.82 10.62
CA THR A 84 4.64 4.91 10.65
C THR A 84 5.20 5.58 9.40
N GLN A 85 4.63 5.35 8.22
CA GLN A 85 5.01 6.01 6.98
C GLN A 85 4.75 7.53 7.04
N GLU A 86 3.57 7.94 7.47
CA GLU A 86 3.16 9.35 7.60
C GLU A 86 4.02 10.05 8.67
N THR A 87 4.27 9.38 9.80
CA THR A 87 5.19 9.85 10.85
C THR A 87 6.62 9.97 10.34
N GLY A 88 7.11 8.99 9.58
CA GLY A 88 8.43 9.05 8.94
C GLY A 88 8.53 10.20 7.95
N THR A 89 7.46 10.49 7.21
CA THR A 89 7.39 11.65 6.31
C THR A 89 7.35 12.96 7.08
N MET A 90 6.68 13.00 8.24
CA MET A 90 6.70 14.15 9.15
C MET A 90 8.11 14.44 9.67
N LEU A 91 8.85 13.40 10.08
CA LEU A 91 10.22 13.51 10.61
C LEU A 91 11.29 13.69 9.52
N SER A 92 10.98 13.36 8.27
CA SER A 92 11.92 13.41 7.14
C SER A 92 11.43 14.32 6.02
N SER A 93 11.99 14.21 4.82
CA SER A 93 11.50 14.91 3.63
C SER A 93 10.56 14.02 2.82
N ALA A 94 9.68 14.65 2.03
CA ALA A 94 8.83 13.93 1.07
C ALA A 94 9.66 13.08 0.09
N GLN A 95 10.83 13.60 -0.31
CA GLN A 95 11.76 12.88 -1.19
C GLN A 95 12.28 11.59 -0.54
N MET A 96 12.68 11.64 0.74
CA MET A 96 13.15 10.44 1.46
C MET A 96 12.03 9.42 1.64
N GLY A 97 10.81 9.86 1.97
CA GLY A 97 9.63 8.98 2.04
C GLY A 97 9.34 8.25 0.72
N ALA A 98 9.43 8.96 -0.41
CA ALA A 98 9.26 8.38 -1.73
C ALA A 98 10.37 7.38 -2.07
N ILE A 99 11.64 7.69 -1.78
CA ILE A 99 12.79 6.79 -2.01
C ILE A 99 12.65 5.51 -1.18
N ILE A 100 12.34 5.63 0.12
CA ILE A 100 12.15 4.47 1.00
C ILE A 100 11.03 3.57 0.46
N THR A 101 9.92 4.15 0.02
CA THR A 101 8.80 3.37 -0.53
C THR A 101 9.14 2.73 -1.89
N SER A 102 9.96 3.39 -2.71
CA SER A 102 10.46 2.78 -3.95
C SER A 102 11.39 1.58 -3.69
N SER A 103 11.95 1.48 -2.48
CA SER A 103 12.78 0.33 -2.06
C SER A 103 11.97 -0.85 -1.50
N THR A 104 10.64 -0.71 -1.34
CA THR A 104 9.76 -1.79 -0.87
C THR A 104 9.95 -3.12 -1.63
N PRO A 105 10.16 -3.15 -2.97
CA PRO A 105 10.45 -4.40 -3.69
C PRO A 105 11.70 -5.14 -3.20
N ALA A 106 12.76 -4.41 -2.81
CA ALA A 106 13.96 -5.03 -2.27
C ALA A 106 13.68 -5.70 -0.92
N PHE A 107 12.97 -5.01 -0.02
CA PHE A 107 12.52 -5.58 1.24
C PHE A 107 11.56 -6.77 1.03
N MET A 108 10.64 -6.69 0.07
CA MET A 108 9.75 -7.80 -0.28
C MET A 108 10.52 -9.07 -0.65
N VAL A 109 11.60 -8.96 -1.44
CA VAL A 109 12.45 -10.11 -1.81
C VAL A 109 13.13 -10.71 -0.57
N ILE A 110 13.64 -9.88 0.34
CA ILE A 110 14.27 -10.33 1.59
C ILE A 110 13.25 -11.06 2.46
N PHE A 111 12.08 -10.46 2.68
CA PHE A 111 11.02 -11.06 3.48
C PHE A 111 10.39 -12.30 2.83
N ALA A 112 10.30 -12.37 1.51
CA ALA A 112 9.85 -13.57 0.80
C ALA A 112 10.75 -14.78 1.10
N ARG A 113 12.07 -14.58 1.12
CA ARG A 113 13.02 -15.63 1.51
C ARG A 113 12.89 -16.02 2.99
N LEU A 114 12.74 -15.03 3.87
CA LEU A 114 12.73 -15.27 5.32
C LEU A 114 11.40 -15.86 5.83
N LEU A 115 10.27 -15.33 5.38
CA LEU A 115 8.93 -15.68 5.87
C LEU A 115 8.28 -16.77 5.02
N LEU A 116 8.33 -16.65 3.69
CA LEU A 116 7.71 -17.62 2.77
C LEU A 116 8.66 -18.77 2.40
N LYS A 117 9.94 -18.68 2.76
CA LYS A 117 10.99 -19.66 2.41
C LYS A 117 11.11 -19.90 0.90
N GLU A 118 10.76 -18.91 0.09
CA GLU A 118 10.90 -18.98 -1.37
C GLU A 118 12.38 -19.03 -1.78
N ARG A 119 12.71 -19.90 -2.74
CA ARG A 119 14.06 -19.92 -3.33
C ARG A 119 14.22 -18.71 -4.24
N LEU A 120 15.14 -17.82 -3.90
CA LEU A 120 15.47 -16.66 -4.73
C LEU A 120 16.26 -17.12 -5.96
N THR A 121 15.58 -17.42 -7.05
CA THR A 121 16.23 -17.69 -8.34
C THR A 121 16.63 -16.35 -8.98
N VAL A 122 17.93 -16.13 -9.15
CA VAL A 122 18.51 -14.90 -9.76
C VAL A 122 18.08 -14.72 -11.23
N LYS A 123 17.69 -15.83 -11.87
CA LYS A 123 17.01 -15.86 -13.17
C LYS A 123 15.53 -16.17 -12.94
N ARG A 124 14.67 -15.21 -13.18
CA ARG A 124 13.22 -15.43 -13.24
C ARG A 124 12.90 -15.98 -14.63
N ASP A 125 13.11 -17.28 -14.84
CA ASP A 125 12.39 -17.98 -15.91
C ASP A 125 10.91 -17.90 -15.52
N SER A 126 10.17 -17.10 -16.27
CA SER A 126 8.75 -16.81 -16.05
C SER A 126 7.92 -18.08 -15.89
N PRO A 127 7.17 -18.28 -14.79
CA PRO A 127 6.07 -19.23 -14.76
C PRO A 127 4.76 -18.45 -14.59
N PHE A 128 4.37 -17.74 -15.66
CA PHE A 128 2.99 -17.27 -15.84
C PHE A 128 2.64 -17.41 -17.32
N VAL A 129 2.52 -18.67 -17.75
CA VAL A 129 1.58 -19.11 -18.78
C VAL A 129 0.70 -20.16 -18.13
#